data_AF-A0A7V0P0E3-F1
#
_entry.id   AF-A0A7V0P0E3-F1
#
_cell.length_a   1.000
_cell.length_b   1.000
_cell.length_c   1.000
_cell.angle_alpha   90.00
_cell.angle_beta   90.00
_cell.angle_gamma   90.00
#
_symmetry.space_group_name_H-M   'P 1'
#
loop_
_entity.id
_entity.type
_entity.pdbx_description
1 polymer ?
#
loop_
_entity_poly.entity_id
_entity_poly.type
_entity_poly.pdbx_seq_one_letter_code
_entity_poly.pdbx_strand_id
1 'polypeptide(L)'
;MMPLSAQEILRIKRAQQNRKRKVRKLPKPPRMAFPKGLQRDYSRQLVALVKVIYEVYEELLIPHLESIVAEANLLRPDRADDWNDSLDRQFEQVKNRLTEEFVIAESVAMGIGQEISDWNDREWRKVLKAVFKAEIFQREAWLAQEMN
;
A
#
# COMPACT_ATOMS: atom_id res chain seq x y z
N MET A 1 -25.79 -60.02 20.90
CA MET A 1 -25.80 -58.55 21.13
C MET A 1 -27.17 -58.17 21.67
N MET A 2 -27.27 -57.68 22.90
CA MET A 2 -28.54 -57.19 23.46
C MET A 2 -28.90 -55.84 22.80
N PRO A 3 -30.15 -55.61 22.38
CA PRO A 3 -30.58 -54.31 21.88
C PRO A 3 -30.53 -53.27 23.02
N LEU A 4 -29.98 -52.10 22.74
CA LEU A 4 -29.93 -50.96 23.66
C LEU A 4 -31.35 -50.60 24.11
N SER A 5 -31.53 -50.35 25.41
CA SER A 5 -32.82 -49.95 25.95
C SER A 5 -33.23 -48.57 25.42
N ALA A 6 -34.55 -48.32 25.32
CA ALA A 6 -35.07 -47.03 24.87
C ALA A 6 -34.53 -45.83 25.68
N GLN A 7 -34.19 -46.05 26.95
CA GLN A 7 -33.62 -45.03 27.84
C GLN A 7 -32.16 -44.70 27.49
N GLU A 8 -31.36 -45.69 27.08
CA GLU A 8 -29.98 -45.50 26.63
C GLU A 8 -29.92 -44.76 25.29
N ILE A 9 -30.82 -45.11 24.36
CA ILE A 9 -30.96 -44.41 23.08
C ILE A 9 -31.31 -42.93 23.31
N LEU A 10 -32.20 -42.64 24.27
CA LEU A 10 -32.58 -41.27 24.61
C LEU A 10 -31.41 -40.48 25.24
N ARG A 11 -30.62 -41.12 26.11
CA ARG A 11 -29.40 -40.54 26.70
C ARG A 11 -28.36 -40.20 25.63
N ILE A 12 -28.11 -41.12 24.69
CA ILE A 12 -27.17 -40.91 23.58
C ILE A 12 -27.65 -39.77 22.67
N LYS A 13 -28.94 -39.72 22.31
CA LYS A 13 -29.52 -38.63 21.52
C LYS A 13 -29.40 -37.27 22.22
N ARG A 14 -29.65 -37.20 23.54
CA ARG A 14 -29.48 -35.97 24.34
C ARG A 14 -28.00 -35.54 24.43
N ALA A 15 -27.08 -36.48 24.61
CA ALA A 15 -25.64 -36.20 24.62
C ALA A 15 -25.16 -35.69 23.25
N GLN A 16 -25.64 -36.28 22.15
CA GLN A 16 -25.36 -35.81 20.79
C GLN A 16 -25.98 -34.43 20.51
N GLN A 17 -27.21 -34.16 20.94
CA GLN A 17 -27.81 -32.82 20.84
C GLN A 17 -27.05 -31.76 21.65
N ASN A 18 -26.60 -32.10 22.85
CA ASN A 18 -25.80 -31.20 23.68
C ASN A 18 -24.40 -30.96 23.11
N ARG A 19 -23.79 -31.95 22.44
CA ARG A 19 -22.53 -31.76 21.68
C ARG A 19 -22.73 -30.85 20.47
N LYS A 20 -23.83 -31.02 19.71
CA LYS A 20 -24.16 -30.14 18.57
C LYS A 20 -24.43 -28.69 18.98
N ARG A 21 -24.91 -28.44 20.21
CA ARG A 21 -25.18 -27.09 20.74
C ARG A 21 -23.94 -26.36 21.29
N LYS A 22 -22.82 -27.05 21.52
CA LYS A 22 -21.59 -26.47 22.10
C LYS A 22 -20.51 -26.17 21.06
N VAL A 23 -20.88 -25.80 19.83
CA VAL A 23 -19.91 -25.16 18.94
C VAL A 23 -19.58 -23.79 19.54
N ARG A 24 -18.44 -23.67 20.24
CA ARG A 24 -17.95 -22.40 20.74
C ARG A 24 -17.79 -21.46 19.54
N LYS A 25 -18.64 -20.44 19.46
CA LYS A 25 -18.50 -19.39 18.45
C LYS A 25 -17.16 -18.70 18.69
N LEU A 26 -16.39 -18.51 17.63
CA LEU A 26 -15.19 -17.70 17.68
C LEU A 26 -15.56 -16.26 18.07
N PRO A 27 -14.73 -15.57 18.85
CA PRO A 27 -14.96 -14.17 19.16
C PRO A 27 -14.88 -13.34 17.88
N LYS A 28 -15.67 -12.25 17.84
CA LYS A 28 -15.69 -11.34 16.69
C LYS A 28 -14.32 -10.64 16.59
N PRO A 29 -13.68 -10.62 15.41
CA PRO A 29 -12.41 -9.94 15.24
C PRO A 29 -12.55 -8.42 15.49
N PRO A 30 -11.54 -7.77 16.09
CA PRO A 30 -11.49 -6.31 16.12
C PRO A 30 -11.37 -5.76 14.70
N ARG A 31 -11.87 -4.55 14.48
CA ARG A 31 -11.62 -3.83 13.22
C ARG A 31 -10.16 -3.37 13.22
N MET A 32 -9.43 -3.65 12.14
CA MET A 32 -8.11 -3.06 11.94
C MET A 32 -8.25 -1.54 11.91
N ALA A 33 -7.33 -0.85 12.56
CA ALA A 33 -7.29 0.61 12.49
C ALA A 33 -6.97 1.07 11.04
N PHE A 34 -6.85 2.38 10.83
CA PHE A 34 -6.32 2.90 9.57
C PHE A 34 -5.04 3.68 9.88
N PRO A 35 -3.96 3.54 9.07
CA PRO A 35 -2.68 4.19 9.33
C PRO A 35 -2.71 5.69 8.96
N LYS A 36 -3.49 6.48 9.71
CA LYS A 36 -3.66 7.93 9.47
C LYS A 36 -2.34 8.71 9.49
N GLY A 37 -1.36 8.26 10.29
CA GLY A 37 -0.02 8.86 10.33
C GLY A 37 0.69 8.71 8.98
N LEU A 38 0.83 7.46 8.52
CA LEU A 38 1.47 7.14 7.23
C LEU A 38 0.80 7.84 6.06
N GLN A 39 -0.54 7.94 6.05
CA GLN A 39 -1.26 8.70 5.02
C GLN A 39 -0.85 10.19 5.01
N ARG A 40 -0.75 10.82 6.18
CA ARG A 40 -0.38 12.23 6.30
C ARG A 40 1.05 12.48 5.84
N ASP A 41 1.96 11.60 6.22
CA ASP A 41 3.37 11.71 5.84
C ASP A 41 3.54 11.51 4.33
N TYR A 42 2.87 10.51 3.74
CA TYR A 42 2.81 10.35 2.29
C TYR A 42 2.26 11.59 1.58
N SER A 43 1.15 12.15 2.06
CA SER A 43 0.55 13.36 1.48
C SER A 43 1.49 14.56 1.55
N ARG A 44 2.22 14.71 2.67
CA ARG A 44 3.21 15.79 2.84
C ARG A 44 4.35 15.64 1.82
N GLN A 45 4.85 14.43 1.63
CA GLN A 45 5.91 14.16 0.66
C GLN A 45 5.46 14.43 -0.79
N LEU A 46 4.23 14.04 -1.14
CA LEU A 46 3.67 14.34 -2.46
C LEU A 46 3.56 15.86 -2.72
N VAL A 47 3.07 16.61 -1.74
CA VAL A 47 2.97 18.07 -1.85
C VAL A 47 4.36 18.70 -2.01
N ALA A 48 5.36 18.21 -1.28
CA ALA A 48 6.73 18.68 -1.41
C ALA A 48 7.28 18.40 -2.83
N LEU A 49 7.06 17.20 -3.38
CA LEU A 49 7.48 16.87 -4.74
C LEU A 49 6.80 17.77 -5.79
N VAL A 50 5.49 18.00 -5.67
CA VAL A 50 4.77 18.89 -6.58
C VAL A 50 5.32 20.32 -6.52
N LYS A 51 5.71 20.79 -5.33
CA LYS A 51 6.35 22.10 -5.17
C LYS A 51 7.68 22.17 -5.91
N VAL A 52 8.53 21.16 -5.76
CA VAL A 52 9.82 21.08 -6.48
C VAL A 52 9.60 21.05 -7.99
N ILE A 53 8.64 20.26 -8.47
CA ILE A 53 8.29 20.22 -9.90
C ILE A 53 7.91 21.63 -10.39
N TYR A 54 7.04 22.32 -9.66
CA TYR A 54 6.63 23.67 -10.01
C TYR A 54 7.81 24.65 -10.07
N GLU A 55 8.69 24.62 -9.07
CA GLU A 55 9.88 25.47 -9.02
C GLU A 55 10.80 25.23 -10.22
N VAL A 56 11.01 23.98 -10.62
CA VAL A 56 11.82 23.64 -11.80
C VAL A 56 11.19 24.16 -13.09
N TYR A 57 9.87 24.07 -13.24
CA TYR A 57 9.17 24.65 -14.39
C TYR A 57 9.26 26.18 -14.41
N GLU A 58 9.12 26.82 -13.25
CA GLU A 58 9.21 28.28 -13.11
C GLU A 58 10.61 28.81 -13.44
N GLU A 59 11.65 28.07 -13.07
CA GLU A 59 13.04 28.43 -13.34
C GLU A 59 13.45 28.16 -14.80
N LEU A 60 13.09 26.99 -15.34
CA LEU A 60 13.65 26.52 -16.61
C LEU A 60 12.73 26.75 -17.81
N LEU A 61 11.42 26.52 -17.68
CA LEU A 61 10.51 26.56 -18.82
C LEU A 61 9.91 27.95 -19.00
N ILE A 62 9.34 28.55 -17.95
CA ILE A 62 8.58 29.80 -18.03
C ILE A 62 9.38 30.94 -18.70
N PRO A 63 10.65 31.21 -18.36
CA PRO A 63 11.40 32.31 -18.94
C PRO A 63 11.62 32.17 -20.45
N HIS A 64 11.60 30.95 -20.98
CA HIS A 64 11.84 30.65 -22.39
C HIS A 64 10.55 30.52 -23.21
N LEU A 65 9.38 30.49 -22.57
CA LEU A 65 8.10 30.35 -23.28
C LEU A 65 7.83 31.53 -24.21
N GLU A 66 8.15 32.76 -23.80
CA GLU A 66 7.93 33.94 -24.63
C GLU A 66 8.75 33.89 -25.92
N SER A 67 10.02 33.47 -25.84
CA SER A 67 10.87 33.32 -27.03
C SER A 67 10.38 32.19 -27.94
N ILE A 68 9.98 31.05 -27.37
CA ILE A 68 9.45 29.92 -28.16
C ILE A 68 8.15 30.30 -28.85
N VAL A 69 7.25 31.02 -28.18
CA VAL A 69 6.00 31.51 -28.76
C VAL A 69 6.28 32.55 -29.86
N ALA A 70 7.26 33.43 -29.67
CA ALA A 70 7.67 34.37 -30.69
C ALA A 70 8.23 33.65 -31.93
N GLU A 71 9.09 32.64 -31.75
CA GLU A 71 9.60 31.78 -32.84
C GLU A 71 8.45 31.08 -33.57
N ALA A 72 7.54 30.45 -32.84
CA ALA A 72 6.38 29.76 -33.41
C ALA A 72 5.47 30.69 -34.24
N ASN A 73 5.28 31.94 -33.79
CA ASN A 73 4.48 32.93 -34.51
C ASN A 73 5.19 33.53 -35.74
N LEU A 74 6.52 33.55 -35.75
CA LEU A 74 7.33 34.06 -36.87
C LEU A 74 7.46 33.04 -38.01
N LEU A 75 7.30 31.75 -37.73
CA LEU A 75 7.50 30.68 -38.69
C LEU A 75 6.25 30.46 -39.56
N ARG A 76 6.45 30.49 -40.89
CA ARG A 76 5.48 29.98 -41.88
C ARG A 76 5.37 28.45 -41.77
N PRO A 77 4.27 27.82 -42.24
CA PRO A 77 3.99 26.38 -42.07
C PRO A 77 5.14 25.43 -42.45
N ASP A 78 6.04 25.91 -43.29
CA ASP A 78 7.15 25.20 -43.93
C ASP A 78 8.43 25.12 -43.08
N ARG A 79 8.48 25.72 -41.87
CA ARG A 79 9.64 25.66 -40.93
C ARG A 79 9.23 25.34 -39.49
N ALA A 80 8.36 24.36 -39.30
CA ALA A 80 7.91 23.97 -37.96
C ALA A 80 9.00 23.36 -37.06
N ASP A 81 10.15 22.93 -37.61
CA ASP A 81 11.16 22.16 -36.88
C ASP A 81 11.94 23.01 -35.83
N ASP A 82 12.19 24.29 -36.11
CA ASP A 82 13.11 25.10 -35.29
C ASP A 82 12.59 25.38 -33.85
N TRP A 83 11.30 25.69 -33.70
CA TRP A 83 10.72 25.97 -32.37
C TRP A 83 10.44 24.69 -31.58
N ASN A 84 10.17 23.57 -32.28
CA ASN A 84 10.04 22.25 -31.66
C ASN A 84 11.38 21.84 -31.01
N ASP A 85 12.50 22.00 -31.70
CA ASP A 85 13.83 21.71 -31.16
C ASP A 85 14.18 22.58 -29.95
N SER A 86 13.75 23.84 -29.94
CA SER A 86 13.89 24.73 -28.78
C SER A 86 13.07 24.24 -27.58
N LEU A 87 11.83 23.82 -27.82
CA LEU A 87 10.94 23.29 -26.78
C LEU A 87 11.42 21.95 -26.23
N ASP A 88 11.84 21.03 -27.09
CA ASP A 88 12.37 19.72 -26.71
C ASP A 88 13.64 19.86 -25.86
N ARG A 89 14.53 20.78 -26.20
CA ARG A 89 15.71 21.09 -25.38
C ARG A 89 15.33 21.57 -23.98
N GLN A 90 14.30 22.42 -23.85
CA GLN A 90 13.83 22.89 -22.53
C GLN A 90 13.19 21.75 -21.72
N PHE A 91 12.39 20.89 -22.37
CA PHE A 91 11.81 19.73 -21.71
C PHE A 91 12.86 18.73 -21.24
N GLU A 92 13.91 18.48 -22.03
CA GLU A 92 15.00 17.60 -21.59
C GLU A 92 15.78 18.22 -20.43
N GLN A 93 15.96 19.55 -20.36
CA GLN A 93 16.55 20.19 -19.19
C GLN A 93 15.70 20.01 -17.93
N VAL A 94 14.38 20.24 -18.03
CA VAL A 94 13.43 20.00 -16.94
C VAL A 94 13.47 18.54 -16.50
N LYS A 95 13.41 17.60 -17.44
CA LYS A 95 13.45 16.16 -17.17
C LYS A 95 14.75 15.73 -16.50
N ASN A 96 15.90 16.21 -16.99
CA ASN A 96 17.19 15.92 -16.39
C ASN A 96 17.24 16.45 -14.95
N ARG A 97 16.74 17.66 -14.70
CA ARG A 97 16.69 18.24 -13.35
C ARG A 97 15.77 17.46 -12.41
N LEU A 98 14.61 17.01 -12.90
CA LEU A 98 13.65 16.25 -12.10
C LEU A 98 14.04 14.78 -11.89
N THR A 99 14.96 14.23 -12.70
CA THR A 99 15.34 12.82 -12.60
C THR A 99 15.92 12.50 -11.22
N GLU A 100 16.79 13.36 -10.69
CA GLU A 100 17.36 13.20 -9.35
C GLU A 100 16.28 13.24 -8.26
N GLU A 101 15.35 14.20 -8.36
CA GLU A 101 14.24 14.36 -7.44
C GLU A 101 13.27 13.16 -7.47
N PHE A 102 13.03 12.58 -8.65
CA PHE A 102 12.21 11.39 -8.79
C PHE A 102 12.85 10.14 -8.18
N VAL A 103 14.17 9.98 -8.29
CA VAL A 103 14.88 8.87 -7.64
C VAL A 103 14.73 8.96 -6.10
N ILE A 104 14.86 10.16 -5.55
CA ILE A 104 14.63 10.40 -4.12
C ILE A 104 13.17 10.10 -3.74
N ALA A 105 12.23 10.61 -4.52
CA ALA A 105 10.80 10.39 -4.29
C ALA A 105 10.41 8.91 -4.36
N GLU A 106 10.97 8.14 -5.29
CA GLU A 106 10.77 6.70 -5.41
C GLU A 106 11.28 5.97 -4.17
N SER A 107 12.49 6.30 -3.71
CA SER A 107 13.06 5.72 -2.47
C SER A 107 12.17 5.99 -1.26
N VAL A 108 11.68 7.23 -1.11
CA VAL A 108 10.75 7.61 -0.03
C VAL A 108 9.43 6.85 -0.14
N ALA A 109 8.87 6.73 -1.35
CA ALA A 109 7.63 6.00 -1.58
C ALA A 109 7.76 4.50 -1.24
N MET A 110 8.89 3.88 -1.59
CA MET A 110 9.20 2.52 -1.19
C MET A 110 9.26 2.36 0.33
N GLY A 111 9.92 3.30 1.03
CA GLY A 111 9.98 3.32 2.50
C GLY A 111 8.59 3.37 3.14
N ILE A 112 7.73 4.27 2.67
CA ILE A 112 6.34 4.38 3.14
C ILE A 112 5.56 3.09 2.84
N GLY A 113 5.77 2.50 1.66
CA GLY A 113 5.16 1.22 1.29
C GLY A 113 5.53 0.10 2.26
N GLN A 114 6.81 0.01 2.64
CA GLN A 114 7.28 -0.94 3.65
C GLN A 114 6.63 -0.68 5.01
N GLU A 115 6.55 0.58 5.44
CA GLU A 115 5.92 0.94 6.72
C GLU A 115 4.43 0.58 6.75
N ILE A 116 3.72 0.77 5.64
CA ILE A 116 2.31 0.35 5.49
C ILE A 116 2.21 -1.18 5.58
N SER A 117 3.12 -1.91 4.93
CA SER A 117 3.18 -3.37 5.01
C SER A 117 3.37 -3.84 6.45
N ASP A 118 4.37 -3.30 7.14
CA ASP A 118 4.67 -3.63 8.54
C ASP A 118 3.52 -3.26 9.48
N TRP A 119 2.85 -2.14 9.20
CA TRP A 119 1.67 -1.71 9.94
C TRP A 119 0.50 -2.68 9.76
N ASN A 120 0.20 -3.06 8.52
CA ASN A 120 -0.85 -4.03 8.19
C ASN A 120 -0.58 -5.38 8.85
N ASP A 121 0.66 -5.86 8.81
CA ASP A 121 1.07 -7.11 9.45
C ASP A 121 0.84 -7.08 10.97
N ARG A 122 1.17 -5.96 11.62
CA ARG A 122 0.93 -5.78 13.06
C ARG A 122 -0.56 -5.79 13.39
N GLU A 123 -1.39 -5.11 12.61
CA GLU A 123 -2.85 -5.13 12.82
C GLU A 123 -3.45 -6.50 12.56
N TRP A 124 -3.00 -7.18 11.50
CA TRP A 124 -3.46 -8.52 11.19
C TRP A 124 -3.14 -9.52 12.32
N ARG A 125 -1.94 -9.43 12.89
CA ARG A 125 -1.56 -10.22 14.09
C ARG A 125 -2.48 -9.94 15.27
N LYS A 126 -2.90 -8.69 15.50
CA LYS A 126 -3.87 -8.37 16.57
C LYS A 126 -5.24 -9.01 16.30
N VAL A 127 -5.70 -8.99 15.06
CA VAL A 127 -6.95 -9.66 14.65
C VAL A 127 -6.88 -11.15 14.92
N LEU A 128 -5.81 -11.81 14.49
CA LEU A 128 -5.61 -13.25 14.69
C LEU A 128 -5.52 -13.61 16.17
N LYS A 129 -4.74 -12.85 16.96
CA LYS A 129 -4.63 -13.05 18.40
C LYS A 129 -5.99 -12.92 19.09
N ALA A 130 -6.84 -11.98 18.65
CA ALA A 130 -8.17 -11.82 19.22
C ALA A 130 -9.12 -12.99 18.87
N VAL A 131 -9.07 -13.51 17.64
CA VAL A 131 -9.93 -14.61 17.17
C VAL A 131 -9.51 -15.95 17.77
N PHE A 132 -8.21 -16.26 17.69
CA PHE A 132 -7.68 -17.58 18.02
C PHE A 132 -7.14 -17.69 19.44
N LYS A 133 -6.96 -16.56 20.14
CA LYS A 133 -6.37 -16.49 21.49
C LYS A 133 -4.98 -17.14 21.60
N ALA A 134 -4.29 -17.26 20.48
CA ALA A 134 -2.96 -17.85 20.35
C ALA A 134 -2.11 -17.00 19.40
N GLU A 135 -0.79 -16.99 19.61
CA GLU A 135 0.15 -16.37 18.69
C GLU A 135 0.57 -17.39 17.63
N ILE A 136 -0.22 -17.46 16.56
CA ILE A 136 -0.08 -18.45 15.46
C ILE A 136 1.26 -18.33 14.71
N PHE A 137 1.97 -17.22 14.87
CA PHE A 137 3.22 -16.92 14.17
C PHE A 137 4.44 -16.78 15.11
N GLN A 138 4.35 -17.21 16.37
CA GLN A 138 5.56 -17.42 17.13
C GLN A 138 6.30 -18.60 16.51
N ARG A 139 7.56 -18.37 16.10
CA ARG A 139 8.47 -19.47 15.75
C ARG A 139 8.81 -20.18 17.04
N GLU A 140 8.02 -21.20 17.38
CA GLU A 140 8.33 -22.04 18.51
C GLU A 140 9.52 -22.94 18.10
N ALA A 141 10.66 -22.80 18.78
CA ALA A 141 11.91 -23.45 18.39
C ALA A 141 11.80 -24.98 18.29
N TRP A 142 10.86 -25.58 19.02
CA TRP A 142 10.60 -27.02 19.00
C TRP A 142 9.82 -27.48 17.75
N LEU A 143 9.03 -26.60 17.12
CA LEU A 143 8.25 -26.92 15.91
C LEU A 143 9.14 -27.00 14.65
N ALA A 144 10.29 -26.31 14.67
CA ALA A 144 11.29 -26.41 13.60
C ALA A 144 11.91 -27.82 13.49
N GLN A 145 11.85 -28.63 14.55
CA GLN A 145 12.35 -30.00 14.54
C GLN A 145 11.39 -30.99 13.86
N GLU A 146 10.10 -30.67 13.76
CA GLU A 146 9.04 -31.51 13.17
C GLU A 146 8.76 -31.18 11.69
N MET A 147 9.29 -30.07 11.17
CA MET A 147 9.10 -29.64 9.77
C MET A 147 10.27 -30.01 8.83
N ASN A 148 11.24 -30.79 9.32
CA ASN A 148 12.31 -31.43 8.54
C ASN A 148 12.02 -32.93 8.38
#